data_AF-A0A955VV32-F1
#
_entry.id   AF-A0A955VV32-F1
#
_cell.length_a   1.000
_cell.length_b   1.000
_cell.length_c   1.000
_cell.angle_alpha   90.00
_cell.angle_beta   90.00
_cell.angle_gamma   90.00
#
_symmetry.space_group_name_H-M   'P 1'
#
loop_
_entity.id
_entity.type
_entity.pdbx_description
1 polymer ?
#
loop_
_entity_poly.entity_id
_entity_poly.type
_entity_poly.pdbx_seq_one_letter_code
_entity_poly.pdbx_strand_id
1 'polypeptide(L)'
;MRTPLAALVALLALGGAAQAGVIFLPGTYANGRFTPAGGDPAPTWQTLYSTTRADISDDAVVGHVRETVMGQGRFVGVLPLPEGVEASSLTLQVDGVAVPVEVLPPAAAQDLYTELARRTESSRLVAFAGRPAALVPAVTLGHRTRIELDYRLPVRQRAGLGDAQLLLPAAGFGAAPARRVTVEATVKTSRPLRGVFSPTHEVEVDRLGAQTARVRFSQDDVAEGDTLRLLFAADDDALGLRVLTHRPEGEDHGYFLLLGNPTGGDGVAPAPKDLVLALDVSGSMRGEKLAQVQLAAEYVVAHLNPGDRFNLIAFGSEVHRFQEGLVPADEAHRADAVRFLQGLLAAGKTNISEALAASLAGQAEAGRPRLVLFLTDGTPTAGELAPDRILAGVPAGGSTAIFALGVGHDVNA
;
A
#
# COMPACT_ATOMS: atom_id res chain seq x y z
N MET A 1 7.54 -20.96 21.30
CA MET A 1 6.79 -20.46 20.13
C MET A 1 6.95 -18.94 20.07
N ARG A 2 8.01 -18.46 19.42
CA ARG A 2 8.23 -17.03 19.14
C ARG A 2 8.02 -16.85 17.63
N THR A 3 6.96 -16.12 17.31
CA THR A 3 6.55 -15.43 16.08
C THR A 3 7.16 -15.81 14.71
N PRO A 4 6.31 -16.12 13.69
CA PRO A 4 6.72 -16.22 12.27
C PRO A 4 7.12 -14.88 11.62
N LEU A 5 7.04 -13.77 12.38
CA LEU A 5 7.43 -12.44 11.93
C LEU A 5 8.95 -12.30 11.69
N ALA A 6 9.77 -13.03 12.45
CA ALA A 6 11.24 -12.92 12.35
C ALA A 6 11.80 -13.47 11.03
N ALA A 7 11.11 -14.43 10.41
CA ALA A 7 11.49 -15.03 9.13
C ALA A 7 11.27 -14.10 7.93
N LEU A 8 10.14 -13.39 7.92
CA LEU A 8 9.86 -12.36 6.93
C LEU A 8 10.83 -11.19 7.11
N VAL A 9 11.11 -10.81 8.36
CA VAL A 9 12.11 -9.80 8.70
C VAL A 9 13.51 -10.22 8.24
N ALA A 10 13.95 -11.47 8.40
CA ALA A 10 15.30 -11.90 7.96
C ALA A 10 15.48 -11.91 6.43
N LEU A 11 14.45 -12.30 5.65
CA LEU A 11 14.46 -12.18 4.18
C LEU A 11 14.44 -10.72 3.71
N LEU A 12 13.83 -9.83 4.51
CA LEU A 12 13.74 -8.39 4.27
C LEU A 12 14.94 -7.60 4.83
N ALA A 13 15.67 -8.16 5.81
CA ALA A 13 16.70 -7.50 6.62
C ALA A 13 18.08 -7.36 5.95
N LEU A 14 18.24 -7.77 4.70
CA LEU A 14 19.45 -7.46 3.91
C LEU A 14 19.43 -6.04 3.29
N GLY A 15 18.80 -5.11 3.98
CA GLY A 15 18.81 -3.67 3.71
C GLY A 15 18.40 -2.97 4.99
N GLY A 16 19.38 -2.74 5.88
CA GLY A 16 19.15 -2.11 7.18
C GLY A 16 18.38 -0.79 7.06
N ALA A 17 17.64 -0.46 8.12
CA ALA A 17 16.90 0.80 8.27
C ALA A 17 17.79 1.97 7.82
N ALA A 18 17.46 2.51 6.65
CA ALA A 18 18.26 3.43 5.89
C ALA A 18 17.42 4.67 5.58
N GLN A 19 17.19 5.56 6.55
CA GLN A 19 16.35 6.73 6.29
C GLN A 19 16.89 7.50 5.09
N ALA A 20 15.98 7.78 4.17
CA ALA A 20 16.27 8.03 2.79
C ALA A 20 15.82 9.46 2.45
N GLY A 21 16.37 10.45 3.17
CA GLY A 21 16.07 11.87 3.02
C GLY A 21 17.19 12.69 3.64
N VAL A 22 17.23 14.00 3.40
CA VAL A 22 18.33 14.84 3.92
C VAL A 22 18.17 15.01 5.43
N ILE A 23 19.18 14.58 6.19
CA ILE A 23 19.27 14.77 7.63
C ILE A 23 19.90 16.13 7.90
N PHE A 24 19.24 16.98 8.68
CA PHE A 24 19.77 18.29 9.07
C PHE A 24 20.25 18.27 10.53
N LEU A 25 21.52 18.61 10.75
CA LEU A 25 22.11 18.70 12.08
C LEU A 25 22.54 20.16 12.37
N PRO A 26 22.10 20.80 13.47
CA PRO A 26 22.42 22.20 13.74
C PRO A 26 23.93 22.44 13.88
N GLY A 27 24.54 23.18 12.94
CA GLY A 27 25.99 23.44 12.95
C GLY A 27 26.61 23.66 11.59
N THR A 28 27.93 23.50 11.55
CA THR A 28 28.75 23.60 10.34
C THR A 28 29.81 22.50 10.32
N TYR A 29 30.12 22.00 9.14
CA TYR A 29 31.21 21.05 8.92
C TYR A 29 32.33 21.71 8.14
N ALA A 30 33.55 21.70 8.68
CA ALA A 30 34.73 22.25 8.02
C ALA A 30 35.99 21.52 8.48
N ASN A 31 36.94 21.31 7.58
CA ASN A 31 38.23 20.67 7.87
C ASN A 31 38.09 19.33 8.62
N GLY A 32 37.13 18.49 8.20
CA GLY A 32 36.90 17.18 8.80
C GLY A 32 36.19 17.20 10.16
N ARG A 33 35.74 18.38 10.64
CA ARG A 33 35.20 18.55 11.99
C ARG A 33 33.82 19.20 11.98
N PHE A 34 32.90 18.60 12.73
CA PHE A 34 31.60 19.18 13.02
C PHE A 34 31.69 20.17 14.19
N THR A 35 31.10 21.35 14.01
CA THR A 35 30.95 22.38 15.04
C THR A 35 29.46 22.68 15.20
N PRO A 36 28.85 22.32 16.34
CA PRO A 36 27.43 22.61 16.60
C PRO A 36 27.12 24.10 16.55
N ALA A 37 25.94 24.47 16.05
CA ALA A 37 25.40 25.81 16.23
C ALA A 37 25.00 25.92 17.70
N GLY A 38 25.73 26.70 18.51
CA GLY A 38 25.73 26.60 19.98
C GLY A 38 24.37 26.44 20.66
N GLY A 39 24.33 25.71 21.78
CA GLY A 39 23.10 25.24 22.44
C GLY A 39 23.07 23.71 22.53
N ASP A 40 21.91 23.16 22.89
CA ASP A 40 21.65 21.71 22.84
C ASP A 40 21.66 21.22 21.38
N PRO A 41 22.40 20.14 21.03
CA PRO A 41 22.42 19.58 19.68
C PRO A 41 21.11 18.91 19.24
N ALA A 42 20.07 18.93 20.07
CA ALA A 42 18.74 18.45 19.74
C ALA A 42 18.23 19.01 18.38
N PRO A 43 17.50 18.19 17.60
CA PRO A 43 16.98 18.65 16.33
C PRO A 43 15.95 19.78 16.55
N THR A 44 16.14 20.88 15.82
CA THR A 44 15.28 22.08 15.89
C THR A 44 14.47 22.29 14.60
N TRP A 45 14.36 21.25 13.78
CA TRP A 45 13.68 21.29 12.49
C TRP A 45 12.58 20.22 12.39
N GLN A 46 11.59 20.45 11.54
CA GLN A 46 10.50 19.50 11.26
C GLN A 46 10.15 19.55 9.77
N THR A 47 9.98 18.38 9.14
CA THR A 47 9.33 18.31 7.83
C THR A 47 7.83 18.54 7.97
N LEU A 48 7.29 19.57 7.32
CA LEU A 48 5.84 19.78 7.28
C LEU A 48 5.20 18.90 6.20
N TYR A 49 5.76 18.93 4.99
CA TYR A 49 5.24 18.20 3.84
C TYR A 49 6.40 17.60 3.06
N SER A 50 6.28 16.34 2.65
CA SER A 50 7.21 15.69 1.70
C SER A 50 6.41 15.07 0.56
N THR A 51 6.82 15.35 -0.66
CA THR A 51 6.26 14.76 -1.87
C THR A 51 7.37 14.18 -2.72
N THR A 52 7.33 12.87 -2.95
CA THR A 52 8.25 12.18 -3.85
C THR A 52 7.50 11.78 -5.11
N ARG A 53 8.04 12.16 -6.27
CA ARG A 53 7.62 11.63 -7.58
C ARG A 53 8.76 10.84 -8.17
N ALA A 54 8.49 9.65 -8.71
CA ALA A 54 9.53 8.84 -9.31
C ALA A 54 9.07 8.09 -10.57
N ASP A 55 9.98 7.98 -11.53
CA ASP A 55 9.89 7.09 -12.67
C ASP A 55 10.87 5.93 -12.45
N ILE A 56 10.37 4.69 -12.50
CA ILE A 56 11.11 3.47 -12.22
C ILE A 56 11.15 2.62 -13.49
N SER A 57 12.36 2.33 -13.96
CA SER A 57 12.65 1.38 -15.05
C SER A 57 13.29 0.10 -14.51
N ASP A 58 13.62 -0.84 -15.40
CA ASP A 58 14.30 -2.09 -15.01
C ASP A 58 15.68 -1.86 -14.35
N ASP A 59 16.32 -0.72 -14.65
CA ASP A 59 17.70 -0.39 -14.26
C ASP A 59 17.81 0.75 -13.23
N ALA A 60 16.84 1.66 -13.17
CA ALA A 60 16.98 2.86 -12.36
C ALA A 60 15.66 3.42 -11.81
N VAL A 61 15.78 4.13 -10.70
CA VAL A 61 14.79 5.04 -10.14
C VAL A 61 15.27 6.46 -10.43
N VAL A 62 14.48 7.25 -11.14
CA VAL A 62 14.68 8.69 -11.28
C VAL A 62 13.60 9.37 -10.44
N GLY A 63 14.01 10.12 -9.42
CA GLY A 63 13.08 10.71 -8.47
C GLY A 63 13.31 12.20 -8.25
N HIS A 64 12.21 12.87 -7.89
CA HIS A 64 12.17 14.25 -7.48
C HIS A 64 11.44 14.32 -6.13
N VAL A 65 12.16 14.75 -5.10
CA VAL A 65 11.62 14.99 -3.76
C VAL A 65 11.44 16.49 -3.57
N ARG A 66 10.27 16.89 -3.08
CA ARG A 66 10.01 18.24 -2.60
C ARG A 66 9.58 18.19 -1.15
N GLU A 67 10.32 18.87 -0.30
CA GLU A 67 10.02 19.03 1.11
C GLU A 67 9.80 20.48 1.49
N THR A 68 8.84 20.71 2.37
CA THR A 68 8.74 21.97 3.13
C THR A 68 9.18 21.69 4.54
N VAL A 69 10.33 22.23 4.92
CA VAL A 69 10.92 22.06 6.24
C VAL A 69 10.78 23.37 7.03
N MET A 70 10.42 23.27 8.30
CA MET A 70 10.51 24.37 9.25
C MET A 70 11.75 24.16 10.11
N GLY A 71 12.63 25.16 10.17
CA GLY A 71 13.81 25.16 11.03
C GLY A 71 14.35 26.58 11.17
N GLN A 72 15.30 26.80 12.07
CA GLN A 72 15.98 28.10 12.15
C GLN A 72 17.46 27.94 12.40
N GLY A 73 18.26 28.61 11.57
CA GLY A 73 19.71 28.69 11.74
C GLY A 73 20.48 27.88 10.71
N ARG A 74 21.74 27.60 11.04
CA ARG A 74 22.68 26.89 10.16
C ARG A 74 22.71 25.41 10.49
N PHE A 75 22.69 24.58 9.46
CA PHE A 75 22.68 23.14 9.54
C PHE A 75 23.75 22.53 8.64
N VAL A 76 24.19 21.32 8.99
CA VAL A 76 24.88 20.40 8.09
C VAL A 76 23.83 19.45 7.53
N GLY A 77 23.80 19.31 6.21
CA GLY A 77 22.94 18.34 5.52
C GLY A 77 23.70 17.05 5.25
N VAL A 78 23.14 15.91 5.63
CA VAL A 78 23.71 14.59 5.33
C VAL A 78 22.64 13.70 4.74
N LEU A 79 22.90 13.15 3.56
CA LEU A 79 22.03 12.20 2.89
C LEU A 79 22.76 10.85 2.79
N PRO A 80 22.37 9.83 3.56
CA PRO A 80 22.91 8.48 3.41
C PRO A 80 22.52 7.88 2.06
N LEU A 81 23.51 7.46 1.27
CA LEU A 81 23.28 6.95 -0.09
C LEU A 81 23.37 5.43 -0.14
N PRO A 82 22.63 4.74 -1.03
CA PRO A 82 22.92 3.35 -1.35
C PRO A 82 24.25 3.24 -2.11
N GLU A 83 24.81 2.03 -2.16
CA GLU A 83 26.06 1.80 -2.90
C GLU A 83 25.84 1.97 -4.41
N GLY A 84 26.87 2.49 -5.10
CA GLY A 84 26.86 2.66 -6.56
C GLY A 84 26.24 3.98 -7.06
N VAL A 85 25.91 4.91 -6.16
CA VAL A 85 25.40 6.24 -6.52
C VAL A 85 26.55 7.19 -6.86
N GLU A 86 26.43 7.90 -7.97
CA GLU A 86 27.39 8.92 -8.41
C GLU A 86 26.95 10.34 -8.00
N ALA A 87 27.88 11.26 -7.76
CA ALA A 87 27.56 12.65 -7.38
C ALA A 87 26.74 13.41 -8.43
N SER A 88 27.00 13.15 -9.72
CA SER A 88 26.26 13.70 -10.85
C SER A 88 24.76 13.35 -10.83
N SER A 89 24.39 12.33 -10.06
CA SER A 89 23.00 11.89 -9.94
C SER A 89 22.20 12.67 -8.89
N LEU A 90 22.82 13.58 -8.12
CA LEU A 90 22.18 14.26 -7.00
C LEU A 90 22.24 15.78 -7.18
N THR A 91 21.07 16.43 -7.17
CA THR A 91 20.98 17.89 -7.15
C THR A 91 20.12 18.32 -5.97
N LEU A 92 20.68 19.13 -5.07
CA LEU A 92 19.95 19.70 -3.94
C LEU A 92 19.75 21.20 -4.13
N GLN A 93 18.53 21.66 -3.92
CA GLN A 93 18.17 23.08 -3.94
C GLN A 93 17.48 23.47 -2.64
N VAL A 94 17.79 24.68 -2.17
CA VAL A 94 17.23 25.26 -0.95
C VAL A 94 16.64 26.61 -1.34
N ASP A 95 15.33 26.76 -1.22
CA ASP A 95 14.57 27.92 -1.69
C ASP A 95 14.88 28.31 -3.15
N GLY A 96 15.08 27.30 -4.00
CA GLY A 96 15.39 27.45 -5.43
C GLY A 96 16.85 27.78 -5.75
N VAL A 97 17.72 27.83 -4.74
CA VAL A 97 19.16 28.03 -4.91
C VAL A 97 19.87 26.68 -4.82
N ALA A 98 20.62 26.34 -5.87
CA ALA A 98 21.45 25.13 -5.88
C ALA A 98 22.51 25.18 -4.77
N VAL A 99 22.62 24.09 -4.00
CA VAL A 99 23.59 23.94 -2.92
C VAL A 99 24.62 22.90 -3.33
N PRO A 100 25.93 23.16 -3.14
CA PRO A 100 26.96 22.18 -3.47
C PRO A 100 26.81 20.95 -2.59
N VAL A 101 26.80 19.78 -3.23
CA VAL A 101 26.75 18.47 -2.60
C VAL A 101 28.09 17.78 -2.84
N GLU A 102 28.74 17.36 -1.76
CA GLU A 102 29.95 16.55 -1.82
C GLU A 102 29.59 15.09 -1.57
N VAL A 103 29.87 14.20 -2.52
CA VAL A 103 29.68 12.76 -2.29
C VAL A 103 30.94 12.16 -1.69
N LEU A 104 30.79 11.63 -0.49
CA LEU A 104 31.82 10.95 0.27
C LEU A 104 31.76 9.44 0.00
N PRO A 105 32.90 8.80 -0.32
CA PRO A 105 32.98 7.34 -0.40
C PRO A 105 32.76 6.70 0.97
N PRO A 106 32.46 5.38 1.05
CA PRO A 106 32.14 4.69 2.30
C PRO A 106 33.10 4.94 3.45
N ALA A 107 34.42 4.95 3.20
CA ALA A 107 35.42 5.17 4.24
C ALA A 107 35.35 6.60 4.83
N ALA A 108 35.27 7.64 3.99
CA ALA A 108 35.17 9.02 4.45
C ALA A 108 33.80 9.32 5.08
N ALA A 109 32.73 8.72 4.54
CA ALA A 109 31.39 8.81 5.11
C ALA A 109 31.33 8.13 6.49
N GLN A 110 32.04 7.03 6.72
CA GLN A 110 32.17 6.39 8.02
C GLN A 110 32.74 7.33 9.08
N ASP A 111 33.81 8.05 8.75
CA ASP A 111 34.42 9.04 9.65
C ASP A 111 33.43 10.17 9.96
N LEU A 112 32.71 10.65 8.95
CA LEU A 112 31.64 11.64 9.11
C LEU A 112 30.54 11.15 10.06
N TYR A 113 29.95 9.97 9.82
CA TYR A 113 28.87 9.44 10.66
C TYR A 113 29.33 9.25 12.10
N THR A 114 30.55 8.76 12.30
CA THR A 114 31.12 8.55 13.64
C THR A 114 31.33 9.88 14.38
N GLU A 115 31.86 10.89 13.70
CA GLU A 115 32.03 12.23 14.30
C GLU A 115 30.68 12.87 14.64
N LEU A 116 29.70 12.81 13.72
CA LEU A 116 28.36 13.37 13.95
C LEU A 116 27.65 12.63 15.10
N ALA A 117 27.63 11.30 15.08
CA ALA A 117 27.02 10.48 16.13
C ALA A 117 27.58 10.82 17.52
N ARG A 118 28.91 11.01 17.62
CA ARG A 118 29.59 11.38 18.87
C ARG A 118 29.22 12.79 19.34
N ARG A 119 29.04 13.74 18.42
CA ARG A 119 28.79 15.16 18.73
C ARG A 119 27.33 15.47 19.02
N THR A 120 26.41 14.73 18.41
CA THR A 120 24.97 14.94 18.56
C THR A 120 24.32 13.86 19.43
N GLU A 121 25.11 12.96 20.01
CA GLU A 121 24.66 11.82 20.83
C GLU A 121 23.62 10.93 20.13
N SER A 122 23.62 10.91 18.80
CA SER A 122 22.63 10.17 17.99
C SER A 122 23.22 8.84 17.52
N SER A 123 22.90 7.77 18.24
CA SER A 123 23.29 6.40 17.85
C SER A 123 22.66 5.96 16.53
N ARG A 124 21.56 6.59 16.10
CA ARG A 124 20.88 6.32 14.81
C ARG A 124 21.78 6.56 13.60
N LEU A 125 22.74 7.50 13.69
CA LEU A 125 23.68 7.78 12.60
C LEU A 125 24.66 6.62 12.36
N VAL A 126 24.94 5.80 13.38
CA VAL A 126 25.82 4.64 13.26
C VAL A 126 25.20 3.54 12.40
N ALA A 127 23.86 3.51 12.26
CA ALA A 127 23.18 2.55 11.39
C ALA A 127 23.54 2.72 9.90
N PHE A 128 24.11 3.87 9.50
CA PHE A 128 24.56 4.13 8.14
C PHE A 128 26.03 3.74 7.89
N ALA A 129 26.69 3.14 8.88
CA ALA A 129 28.08 2.73 8.77
C ALA A 129 28.34 1.87 7.52
N GLY A 130 29.46 2.13 6.84
CA GLY A 130 29.85 1.45 5.60
C GLY A 130 29.13 1.93 4.33
N ARG A 131 28.25 2.93 4.40
CA ARG A 131 27.56 3.51 3.23
C ARG A 131 28.19 4.81 2.77
N PRO A 132 28.14 5.14 1.46
CA PRO A 132 28.47 6.48 1.00
C PRO A 132 27.47 7.53 1.54
N ALA A 133 27.87 8.80 1.50
CA ALA A 133 27.05 9.92 1.96
C ALA A 133 27.14 11.10 0.99
N ALA A 134 26.05 11.82 0.79
CA ALA A 134 26.08 13.18 0.25
C ALA A 134 26.12 14.17 1.42
N LEU A 135 27.13 15.03 1.45
CA LEU A 135 27.36 16.04 2.47
C LEU A 135 27.11 17.44 1.92
N VAL A 136 26.38 18.22 2.70
CA VAL A 136 26.20 19.67 2.54
C VAL A 136 26.84 20.34 3.75
N PRO A 137 28.05 20.92 3.63
CA PRO A 137 28.84 21.38 4.77
C PRO A 137 28.18 22.50 5.59
N ALA A 138 27.33 23.31 4.96
CA ALA A 138 26.49 24.30 5.62
C ALA A 138 25.30 24.68 4.74
N VAL A 139 24.10 24.68 5.32
CA VAL A 139 22.84 25.18 4.74
C VAL A 139 22.11 26.01 5.79
N THR A 140 21.39 27.05 5.38
CA THR A 140 20.59 27.86 6.30
C THR A 140 19.11 27.52 6.09
N LEU A 141 18.42 27.13 7.16
CA LEU A 141 16.98 26.90 7.15
C LEU A 141 16.27 28.09 7.81
N GLY A 142 15.17 28.53 7.23
CA GLY A 142 14.23 29.51 7.77
C GLY A 142 12.89 28.88 8.17
N HIS A 143 11.96 29.72 8.64
CA HIS A 143 10.65 29.32 9.17
C HIS A 143 9.87 28.36 8.26
N ARG A 144 9.97 28.53 6.95
CA ARG A 144 9.50 27.57 5.95
C ARG A 144 10.49 27.59 4.80
N THR A 145 11.29 26.55 4.73
CA THR A 145 12.32 26.35 3.71
C THR A 145 11.84 25.28 2.75
N ARG A 146 11.92 25.54 1.45
CA ARG A 146 11.69 24.51 0.44
C ARG A 146 13.01 23.80 0.15
N ILE A 147 13.00 22.48 0.29
CA ILE A 147 14.10 21.61 -0.09
C ILE A 147 13.66 20.79 -1.29
N GLU A 148 14.42 20.83 -2.37
CA GLU A 148 14.17 20.03 -3.57
C GLU A 148 15.39 19.17 -3.86
N LEU A 149 15.18 17.87 -4.06
CA LEU A 149 16.23 16.88 -4.33
C LEU A 149 15.85 16.08 -5.56
N ASP A 150 16.65 16.22 -6.62
CA ASP A 150 16.61 15.32 -7.78
C ASP A 150 17.65 14.21 -7.58
N TYR A 151 17.25 12.97 -7.85
CA TYR A 151 18.11 11.81 -7.65
C TYR A 151 17.96 10.75 -8.76
N ARG A 152 19.04 10.00 -9.02
CA ARG A 152 18.99 8.74 -9.77
C ARG A 152 19.65 7.61 -8.98
N LEU A 153 18.89 6.57 -8.66
CA LEU A 153 19.37 5.37 -7.94
C LEU A 153 19.29 4.13 -8.82
N PRO A 154 20.22 3.16 -8.71
CA PRO A 154 20.10 1.89 -9.43
C PRO A 154 18.99 1.01 -8.86
N VAL A 155 18.29 0.27 -9.73
CA VAL A 155 17.40 -0.82 -9.32
C VAL A 155 18.22 -2.09 -9.16
N ARG A 156 18.16 -2.70 -7.97
CA ARG A 156 18.90 -3.93 -7.69
C ARG A 156 18.10 -5.14 -8.18
N GLN A 157 18.74 -6.06 -8.90
CA GLN A 157 18.10 -7.30 -9.34
C GLN A 157 18.37 -8.41 -8.33
N ARG A 158 17.32 -9.03 -7.79
CA ARG A 158 17.41 -10.14 -6.82
C ARG A 158 16.44 -11.25 -7.20
N ALA A 159 16.98 -12.40 -7.62
CA ALA A 159 16.21 -13.58 -7.99
C ALA A 159 15.05 -13.28 -8.97
N GLY A 160 15.31 -12.42 -9.96
CA GLY A 160 14.33 -12.02 -10.98
C GLY A 160 13.33 -10.94 -10.55
N LEU A 161 13.50 -10.33 -9.37
CA LEU A 161 12.78 -9.14 -8.93
C LEU A 161 13.66 -7.90 -9.02
N GLY A 162 13.08 -6.81 -9.53
CA GLY A 162 13.62 -5.47 -9.36
C GLY A 162 13.30 -4.95 -7.96
N ASP A 163 14.32 -4.43 -7.28
CA ASP A 163 14.26 -3.80 -5.96
C ASP A 163 14.59 -2.32 -6.11
N ALA A 164 13.53 -1.51 -6.14
CA ALA A 164 13.59 -0.06 -6.27
C ALA A 164 13.44 0.61 -4.90
N GLN A 165 14.35 1.53 -4.59
CA GLN A 165 14.32 2.32 -3.36
C GLN A 165 13.84 3.74 -3.66
N LEU A 166 12.87 4.22 -2.89
CA LEU A 166 12.39 5.60 -2.92
C LEU A 166 12.80 6.34 -1.65
N LEU A 167 13.13 7.61 -1.84
CA LEU A 167 13.51 8.51 -0.78
C LEU A 167 12.26 9.00 -0.02
N LEU A 168 12.29 8.90 1.30
CA LEU A 168 11.29 9.41 2.26
C LEU A 168 11.96 10.42 3.20
N PRO A 169 11.24 11.42 3.74
CA PRO A 169 11.83 12.41 4.62
C PRO A 169 12.53 11.76 5.82
N ALA A 170 13.66 12.31 6.23
CA ALA A 170 14.41 11.89 7.42
C ALA A 170 13.73 12.35 8.72
N ALA A 171 12.42 12.16 8.83
CA ALA A 171 11.57 12.67 9.91
C ALA A 171 11.99 12.15 11.29
N GLY A 172 12.60 10.95 11.35
CA GLY A 172 13.14 10.38 12.59
C GLY A 172 14.35 11.12 13.15
N PHE A 173 14.91 12.07 12.40
CA PHE A 173 15.97 12.98 12.86
C PHE A 173 15.46 14.40 13.13
N GLY A 174 14.17 14.67 12.94
CA GLY A 174 13.53 15.95 13.23
C GLY A 174 13.05 16.07 14.68
N ALA A 175 12.62 17.28 15.05
CA ALA A 175 12.04 17.61 16.36
C ALA A 175 10.63 17.02 16.57
N ALA A 176 9.95 16.67 15.47
CA ALA A 176 8.59 16.17 15.45
C ALA A 176 8.33 15.36 14.16
N PRO A 177 7.30 14.50 14.14
CA PRO A 177 6.91 13.74 12.94
C PRO A 177 6.67 14.61 11.72
N ALA A 178 6.87 14.05 10.52
CA ALA A 178 6.48 14.72 9.30
C ALA A 178 4.95 14.76 9.17
N ARG A 179 4.36 15.95 9.01
CA ARG A 179 2.88 16.06 9.07
C ARG A 179 2.19 15.31 7.95
N ARG A 180 2.77 15.31 6.74
CA ARG A 180 2.27 14.54 5.60
C ARG A 180 3.39 14.13 4.66
N VAL A 181 3.39 12.86 4.30
CA VAL A 181 4.30 12.27 3.30
C VAL A 181 3.45 11.67 2.20
N THR A 182 3.76 12.00 0.96
CA THR A 182 3.09 11.45 -0.23
C THR A 182 4.13 10.99 -1.23
N VAL A 183 3.94 9.79 -1.77
CA VAL A 183 4.78 9.24 -2.83
C VAL A 183 3.90 8.81 -3.99
N GLU A 184 4.30 9.19 -5.20
CA GLU A 184 3.74 8.68 -6.45
C GLU A 184 4.87 8.18 -7.33
N ALA A 185 4.87 6.88 -7.63
CA ALA A 185 5.87 6.26 -8.48
C ALA A 185 5.21 5.61 -9.70
N THR A 186 5.80 5.78 -10.88
CA THR A 186 5.41 5.06 -12.10
C THR A 186 6.45 3.99 -12.39
N VAL A 187 6.04 2.73 -12.36
CA VAL A 187 6.89 1.59 -12.70
C VAL A 187 6.62 1.21 -14.15
N LYS A 188 7.66 1.24 -14.99
CA LYS A 188 7.60 0.89 -16.41
C LYS A 188 8.69 -0.11 -16.75
N THR A 189 8.29 -1.30 -17.17
CA THR A 189 9.21 -2.41 -17.45
C THR A 189 9.30 -2.72 -18.94
N SER A 190 10.45 -3.25 -19.37
CA SER A 190 10.68 -3.68 -20.75
C SER A 190 9.89 -4.93 -21.15
N ARG A 191 9.51 -5.75 -20.16
CA ARG A 191 8.67 -6.94 -20.29
C ARG A 191 7.34 -6.75 -19.56
N PRO A 192 6.30 -7.55 -19.82
CA PRO A 192 5.06 -7.49 -19.06
C PRO A 192 5.35 -7.52 -17.57
N LEU A 193 4.90 -6.47 -16.89
CA LEU A 193 4.92 -6.41 -15.45
C LEU A 193 4.02 -7.57 -14.96
N ARG A 194 4.38 -8.27 -13.89
CA ARG A 194 3.55 -9.34 -13.30
C ARG A 194 2.97 -8.90 -11.97
N GLY A 195 3.79 -8.27 -11.15
CA GLY A 195 3.32 -7.61 -9.94
C GLY A 195 4.30 -6.55 -9.48
N VAL A 196 3.79 -5.65 -8.66
CA VAL A 196 4.54 -4.67 -7.90
C VAL A 196 3.92 -4.62 -6.51
N PHE A 197 4.76 -4.61 -5.48
CA PHE A 197 4.32 -4.49 -4.10
C PHE A 197 5.41 -3.85 -3.25
N SER A 198 5.03 -3.35 -2.09
CA SER A 198 5.99 -2.85 -1.10
C SER A 198 5.99 -3.77 0.11
N PRO A 199 7.14 -4.30 0.54
CA PRO A 199 7.23 -5.03 1.80
C PRO A 199 7.42 -4.10 3.01
N THR A 200 7.60 -2.79 2.77
CA THR A 200 7.95 -1.81 3.82
C THR A 200 6.79 -0.91 4.21
N HIS A 201 5.85 -0.69 3.29
CA HIS A 201 4.72 0.23 3.46
C HIS A 201 3.52 -0.35 2.72
N GLU A 202 2.33 -0.08 3.23
CA GLU A 202 1.10 -0.34 2.48
C GLU A 202 0.98 0.67 1.34
N VAL A 203 0.75 0.18 0.12
CA VAL A 203 0.72 1.00 -1.10
C VAL A 203 -0.48 0.65 -1.95
N GLU A 204 -1.06 1.65 -2.57
CA GLU A 204 -2.07 1.48 -3.62
C GLU A 204 -1.36 1.26 -4.96
N VAL A 205 -1.82 0.28 -5.74
CA VAL A 205 -1.26 -0.06 -7.04
C VAL A 205 -2.33 0.00 -8.11
N ASP A 206 -2.23 0.99 -8.99
CA ASP A 206 -3.07 1.10 -10.19
C ASP A 206 -2.34 0.49 -11.38
N ARG A 207 -2.91 -0.56 -11.98
CA ARG A 207 -2.37 -1.14 -13.20
C ARG A 207 -2.82 -0.31 -14.42
N LEU A 208 -1.86 0.34 -15.08
CA LEU A 208 -2.12 1.22 -16.23
C LEU A 208 -1.95 0.50 -17.59
N GLY A 209 -1.41 -0.72 -17.58
CA GLY A 209 -1.26 -1.57 -18.76
C GLY A 209 -0.42 -2.81 -18.46
N ALA A 210 -0.08 -3.57 -19.51
CA ALA A 210 0.73 -4.79 -19.38
C ALA A 210 2.13 -4.53 -18.78
N GLN A 211 2.73 -3.38 -19.08
CA GLN A 211 4.11 -3.02 -18.69
C GLN A 211 4.19 -1.84 -17.73
N THR A 212 3.06 -1.33 -17.24
CA THR A 212 3.04 -0.08 -16.48
C THR A 212 2.07 -0.14 -15.31
N ALA A 213 2.54 0.28 -14.15
CA ALA A 213 1.73 0.49 -12.96
C ALA A 213 2.10 1.82 -12.29
N ARG A 214 1.12 2.45 -11.66
CA ARG A 214 1.32 3.58 -10.77
C ARG A 214 1.14 3.11 -9.34
N VAL A 215 2.09 3.46 -8.49
CA VAL A 215 2.10 3.14 -7.05
C VAL A 215 1.94 4.42 -6.26
N ARG A 216 1.00 4.45 -5.31
CA ARG A 216 0.80 5.58 -4.41
C ARG A 216 0.92 5.17 -2.96
N PHE A 217 1.49 6.08 -2.17
CA PHE A 217 1.57 5.99 -0.71
C PHE A 217 1.27 7.37 -0.14
N SER A 218 0.47 7.42 0.91
CA SER A 218 0.22 8.65 1.67
C SER A 218 0.04 8.34 3.14
N GLN A 219 0.73 9.09 3.99
CA GLN A 219 0.64 8.92 5.43
C GLN A 219 0.81 10.27 6.14
N ASP A 220 0.04 10.46 7.22
CA ASP A 220 0.15 11.60 8.12
C ASP A 220 0.98 11.23 9.36
N ASP A 221 1.60 12.24 9.98
CA ASP A 221 2.37 12.11 11.22
C ASP A 221 3.43 11.00 11.22
N VAL A 222 4.25 10.96 10.16
CA VAL A 222 5.34 9.98 9.99
C VAL A 222 6.50 10.32 10.93
N ALA A 223 6.59 9.60 12.07
CA ALA A 223 7.60 9.81 13.10
C ALA A 223 8.94 9.12 12.78
N GLU A 224 8.86 7.94 12.18
CA GLU A 224 10.00 7.16 11.72
C GLU A 224 9.73 6.74 10.28
N GLY A 225 10.73 6.87 9.42
CA GLY A 225 10.62 6.44 8.03
C GLY A 225 11.63 5.35 7.73
N ASP A 226 11.15 4.14 7.45
CA ASP A 226 11.96 3.18 6.71
C ASP A 226 12.09 3.63 5.24
N THR A 227 13.05 3.09 4.51
CA THR A 227 13.09 3.33 3.06
C THR A 227 11.84 2.72 2.42
N LEU A 228 11.09 3.49 1.61
CA LEU A 228 10.03 2.90 0.81
C LEU A 228 10.65 2.05 -0.30
N ARG A 229 10.42 0.74 -0.24
CA ARG A 229 10.92 -0.23 -1.23
C ARG A 229 9.78 -0.74 -2.09
N LEU A 230 9.97 -0.73 -3.40
CA LEU A 230 9.08 -1.39 -4.35
C LEU A 230 9.79 -2.59 -4.94
N LEU A 231 9.21 -3.77 -4.73
CA LEU A 231 9.61 -4.99 -5.40
C LEU A 231 8.69 -5.23 -6.59
N PHE A 232 9.26 -5.42 -7.78
CA PHE A 232 8.49 -5.70 -8.98
C PHE A 232 9.06 -6.87 -9.77
N ALA A 233 8.17 -7.63 -10.40
CA ALA A 233 8.51 -8.73 -11.30
C ALA A 233 8.07 -8.35 -12.70
N ALA A 234 8.93 -8.56 -13.69
CA ALA A 234 8.57 -8.45 -15.10
C ALA A 234 9.14 -9.63 -15.88
N ASP A 235 8.29 -10.30 -16.65
CA ASP A 235 8.64 -11.46 -17.45
C ASP A 235 7.60 -11.76 -18.52
N ASP A 236 7.95 -12.65 -19.45
CA ASP A 236 7.07 -13.11 -20.52
C ASP A 236 6.30 -14.39 -20.13
N ASP A 237 6.52 -14.93 -18.92
CA ASP A 237 5.94 -16.19 -18.46
C ASP A 237 4.48 -16.00 -17.99
N ALA A 238 3.57 -16.80 -18.53
CA ALA A 238 2.13 -16.69 -18.25
C ALA A 238 1.74 -16.93 -16.78
N LEU A 239 2.54 -17.68 -16.01
CA LEU A 239 2.25 -18.03 -14.62
C LEU A 239 2.83 -17.04 -13.59
N GLY A 240 3.85 -16.25 -13.96
CA GLY A 240 4.44 -15.24 -13.07
C GLY A 240 4.84 -15.77 -11.68
N LEU A 241 5.31 -17.02 -11.58
CA LEU A 241 5.72 -17.65 -10.31
C LEU A 241 7.18 -17.33 -9.98
N ARG A 242 7.44 -16.84 -8.77
CA ARG A 242 8.78 -16.53 -8.26
C ARG A 242 8.98 -17.12 -6.88
N VAL A 243 10.16 -17.71 -6.65
CA VAL A 243 10.56 -18.20 -5.34
C VAL A 243 11.79 -17.44 -4.89
N LEU A 244 11.67 -16.74 -3.77
CA LEU A 244 12.82 -16.23 -3.03
C LEU A 244 13.16 -17.22 -1.93
N THR A 245 14.42 -17.64 -1.84
CA THR A 245 14.88 -18.51 -0.75
C THR A 245 15.93 -17.80 0.09
N HIS A 246 15.93 -18.09 1.39
CA HIS A 246 16.96 -17.61 2.30
C HIS A 246 17.23 -18.68 3.35
N ARG A 247 18.51 -18.96 3.60
CA ARG A 247 18.93 -19.82 4.69
C ARG A 247 19.94 -19.04 5.54
N PRO A 248 19.63 -18.77 6.81
CA PRO A 248 20.60 -18.17 7.73
C PRO A 248 21.86 -19.04 7.85
N GLU A 249 23.01 -18.41 8.05
CA GLU A 249 24.26 -19.13 8.24
C GLU A 249 24.25 -19.88 9.58
N GLY A 250 24.64 -21.16 9.57
CA GLY A 250 24.62 -22.01 10.77
C GLY A 250 23.27 -22.63 11.11
N GLU A 251 22.23 -22.43 10.29
CA GLU A 251 20.91 -23.08 10.47
C GLU A 251 20.67 -24.20 9.45
N ASP A 252 20.08 -25.31 9.93
CA ASP A 252 19.71 -26.46 9.09
C ASP A 252 18.45 -26.19 8.24
N HIS A 253 17.64 -25.21 8.63
CA HIS A 253 16.39 -24.85 7.96
C HIS A 253 16.48 -23.47 7.31
N GLY A 254 15.74 -23.30 6.21
CA GLY A 254 15.62 -22.03 5.49
C GLY A 254 14.17 -21.62 5.31
N TYR A 255 13.99 -20.42 4.80
CA TYR A 255 12.72 -19.80 4.49
C TYR A 255 12.57 -19.63 2.99
N PHE A 256 11.34 -19.62 2.52
CA PHE A 256 11.05 -19.22 1.15
C PHE A 256 9.79 -18.34 1.09
N LEU A 257 9.74 -17.49 0.08
CA LEU A 257 8.55 -16.75 -0.32
C LEU A 257 8.20 -17.18 -1.74
N LEU A 258 7.00 -17.76 -1.91
CA LEU A 258 6.42 -18.03 -3.23
C LEU A 258 5.48 -16.88 -3.58
N LEU A 259 5.83 -16.14 -4.62
CA LEU A 259 4.98 -15.13 -5.23
C LEU A 259 4.35 -15.75 -6.47
N GLY A 260 3.02 -15.84 -6.49
CA GLY A 260 2.26 -16.23 -7.66
C GLY A 260 1.41 -15.07 -8.12
N ASN A 261 1.78 -14.48 -9.25
CA ASN A 261 0.98 -13.45 -9.91
C ASN A 261 0.48 -14.00 -11.25
N PRO A 262 -0.50 -14.92 -11.25
CA PRO A 262 -1.11 -15.39 -12.47
C PRO A 262 -1.88 -14.23 -13.08
N THR A 263 -1.23 -13.47 -13.95
CA THR A 263 -1.94 -12.60 -14.87
C THR A 263 -2.60 -13.54 -15.86
N GLY A 264 -3.94 -13.64 -15.84
CA GLY A 264 -4.66 -14.20 -16.98
C GLY A 264 -4.11 -13.49 -18.21
N GLY A 265 -3.45 -14.23 -19.10
CA GLY A 265 -2.79 -13.64 -20.26
C GLY A 265 -3.79 -12.83 -21.08
N ASP A 266 -3.27 -11.89 -21.90
CA ASP A 266 -4.10 -11.18 -22.87
C ASP A 266 -4.93 -12.21 -23.67
N GLY A 267 -6.26 -12.11 -23.60
CA GLY A 267 -7.20 -13.01 -24.27
C GLY A 267 -7.77 -14.16 -23.43
N VAL A 268 -7.41 -14.33 -22.15
CA VAL A 268 -8.14 -15.24 -21.26
C VAL A 268 -9.43 -14.53 -20.80
N ALA A 269 -10.56 -14.91 -21.40
CA ALA A 269 -11.85 -14.43 -20.94
C ALA A 269 -12.05 -14.80 -19.46
N PRO A 270 -12.56 -13.88 -18.61
CA PRO A 270 -12.88 -14.19 -17.23
C PRO A 270 -13.80 -15.42 -17.16
N ALA A 271 -13.52 -16.34 -16.23
CA ALA A 271 -14.41 -17.47 -16.02
C ALA A 271 -15.82 -16.94 -15.64
N PRO A 272 -16.89 -17.47 -16.27
CA PRO A 272 -18.25 -17.10 -15.91
C PRO A 272 -18.51 -17.34 -14.43
N LYS A 273 -19.16 -16.40 -13.76
CA LYS A 273 -19.42 -16.45 -12.32
C LYS A 273 -20.90 -16.53 -11.99
N ASP A 274 -21.19 -17.02 -10.79
CA ASP A 274 -22.53 -17.07 -10.23
C ASP A 274 -22.63 -16.09 -9.04
N LEU A 275 -23.48 -15.08 -9.15
CA LEU A 275 -23.56 -13.96 -8.22
C LEU A 275 -24.90 -13.92 -7.49
N VAL A 276 -24.89 -13.89 -6.15
CA VAL A 276 -26.11 -13.61 -5.37
C VAL A 276 -25.92 -12.29 -4.64
N LEU A 277 -26.81 -11.32 -4.88
CA LEU A 277 -26.85 -10.09 -4.11
C LEU A 277 -27.92 -10.22 -3.03
N ALA A 278 -27.49 -10.20 -1.76
CA ALA A 278 -28.37 -10.12 -0.61
C ALA A 278 -28.43 -8.68 -0.12
N LEU A 279 -29.62 -8.07 -0.19
CA LEU A 279 -29.87 -6.66 0.03
C LEU A 279 -30.75 -6.49 1.26
N ASP A 280 -30.24 -5.80 2.28
CA ASP A 280 -31.03 -5.42 3.44
C ASP A 280 -32.08 -4.37 3.04
N VAL A 281 -33.34 -4.65 3.35
CA VAL A 281 -34.48 -3.76 3.18
C VAL A 281 -35.20 -3.53 4.51
N SER A 282 -34.50 -3.67 5.63
CA SER A 282 -35.04 -3.39 6.96
C SER A 282 -35.37 -1.91 7.15
N GLY A 283 -36.09 -1.59 8.23
CA GLY A 283 -36.54 -0.21 8.49
C GLY A 283 -35.41 0.82 8.62
N SER A 284 -34.20 0.42 9.00
CA SER A 284 -33.02 1.29 9.11
C SER A 284 -32.50 1.75 7.74
N MET A 285 -32.75 0.96 6.68
CA MET A 285 -32.35 1.25 5.31
C MET A 285 -33.14 2.39 4.66
N ARG A 286 -34.14 2.98 5.32
CA ARG A 286 -35.01 4.00 4.73
C ARG A 286 -34.26 5.22 4.19
N GLY A 287 -34.81 5.81 3.13
CA GLY A 287 -34.28 7.03 2.54
C GLY A 287 -33.04 6.77 1.70
N GLU A 288 -31.96 7.49 1.99
CA GLU A 288 -30.75 7.49 1.16
C GLU A 288 -30.04 6.14 1.13
N LYS A 289 -30.01 5.38 2.25
CA LYS A 289 -29.32 4.08 2.32
C LYS A 289 -29.91 3.08 1.31
N LEU A 290 -31.24 2.94 1.26
CA LEU A 290 -31.91 2.08 0.29
C LEU A 290 -31.68 2.56 -1.14
N ALA A 291 -31.74 3.87 -1.40
CA ALA A 291 -31.48 4.41 -2.73
C ALA A 291 -30.05 4.11 -3.20
N GLN A 292 -29.06 4.22 -2.32
CA GLN A 292 -27.67 3.86 -2.61
C GLN A 292 -27.52 2.35 -2.88
N VAL A 293 -28.17 1.50 -2.08
CA VAL A 293 -28.16 0.04 -2.29
C VAL A 293 -28.82 -0.35 -3.61
N GLN A 294 -29.94 0.27 -3.97
CA GLN A 294 -30.62 0.06 -5.25
C GLN A 294 -29.68 0.44 -6.41
N LEU A 295 -29.08 1.63 -6.37
CA LEU A 295 -28.14 2.09 -7.40
C LEU A 295 -26.91 1.19 -7.52
N ALA A 296 -26.35 0.73 -6.40
CA ALA A 296 -25.20 -0.18 -6.40
C ALA A 296 -25.57 -1.55 -6.98
N ALA A 297 -26.73 -2.10 -6.61
CA ALA A 297 -27.22 -3.37 -7.14
C ALA A 297 -27.52 -3.28 -8.64
N GLU A 298 -28.16 -2.19 -9.09
CA GLU A 298 -28.40 -1.92 -10.51
C GLU A 298 -27.08 -1.83 -11.29
N TYR A 299 -26.09 -1.11 -10.76
CA TYR A 299 -24.76 -1.01 -11.36
C TYR A 299 -24.09 -2.38 -11.50
N VAL A 300 -24.12 -3.20 -10.45
CA VAL A 300 -23.55 -4.56 -10.48
C VAL A 300 -24.25 -5.41 -11.53
N VAL A 301 -25.60 -5.44 -11.54
CA VAL A 301 -26.39 -6.20 -12.51
C VAL A 301 -26.13 -5.72 -13.94
N ALA A 302 -25.91 -4.43 -14.17
CA ALA A 302 -25.57 -3.87 -15.48
C ALA A 302 -24.16 -4.26 -15.98
N HIS A 303 -23.21 -4.49 -15.07
CA HIS A 303 -21.80 -4.78 -15.41
C HIS A 303 -21.41 -6.25 -15.29
N LEU A 304 -22.37 -7.16 -15.13
CA LEU A 304 -22.14 -8.61 -15.28
C LEU A 304 -21.66 -8.95 -16.70
N ASN A 305 -20.74 -9.91 -16.82
CA ASN A 305 -20.21 -10.37 -18.09
C ASN A 305 -21.20 -11.30 -18.82
N PRO A 306 -21.08 -11.45 -20.15
CA PRO A 306 -21.75 -12.53 -20.86
C PRO A 306 -21.39 -13.90 -20.27
N GLY A 307 -22.39 -14.72 -19.98
CA GLY A 307 -22.22 -16.06 -19.38
C GLY A 307 -22.33 -16.10 -17.86
N ASP A 308 -22.28 -14.95 -17.19
CA ASP A 308 -22.57 -14.85 -15.75
C ASP A 308 -24.02 -15.19 -15.47
N ARG A 309 -24.26 -15.71 -14.25
CA ARG A 309 -25.60 -15.88 -13.72
C ARG A 309 -25.73 -15.07 -12.43
N PHE A 310 -26.94 -14.63 -12.12
CA PHE A 310 -27.19 -13.88 -10.91
C PHE A 310 -28.55 -14.16 -10.30
N ASN A 311 -28.72 -13.80 -9.03
CA ASN A 311 -30.02 -13.67 -8.39
C ASN A 311 -29.98 -12.54 -7.35
N LEU A 312 -31.15 -11.99 -7.03
CA LEU A 312 -31.32 -10.95 -6.03
C LEU A 312 -32.16 -11.49 -4.88
N ILE A 313 -31.75 -11.17 -3.66
CA ILE A 313 -32.44 -11.52 -2.43
C ILE A 313 -32.60 -10.24 -1.63
N ALA A 314 -33.83 -9.75 -1.49
CA ALA A 314 -34.15 -8.68 -0.56
C ALA A 314 -34.54 -9.32 0.78
N PHE A 315 -33.94 -8.88 1.89
CA PHE A 315 -34.23 -9.42 3.20
C PHE A 315 -34.53 -8.33 4.21
N GLY A 316 -35.50 -8.61 5.09
CA GLY A 316 -35.85 -7.78 6.22
C GLY A 316 -36.40 -8.67 7.33
N SER A 317 -37.69 -8.52 7.65
CA SER A 317 -38.40 -9.51 8.48
C SER A 317 -38.56 -10.86 7.79
N GLU A 318 -38.69 -10.84 6.47
CA GLU A 318 -38.84 -12.00 5.59
C GLU A 318 -37.81 -11.91 4.45
N VAL A 319 -37.60 -13.01 3.74
CA VAL A 319 -36.71 -13.08 2.58
C VAL A 319 -37.54 -13.15 1.29
N HIS A 320 -37.34 -12.16 0.42
CA HIS A 320 -37.95 -12.10 -0.90
C HIS A 320 -36.89 -12.32 -1.98
N ARG A 321 -37.13 -13.29 -2.86
CA ARG A 321 -36.22 -13.59 -3.98
C ARG A 321 -36.76 -12.99 -5.26
N PHE A 322 -35.88 -12.47 -6.09
CA PHE A 322 -36.21 -12.05 -7.44
C PHE A 322 -36.65 -13.25 -8.30
N GLN A 323 -35.89 -14.34 -8.23
CA GLN A 323 -36.17 -15.61 -8.90
C GLN A 323 -35.91 -16.80 -7.96
N GLU A 324 -36.48 -17.98 -8.25
CA GLU A 324 -36.25 -19.18 -7.44
C GLU A 324 -34.78 -19.62 -7.41
N GLY A 325 -34.04 -19.34 -8.49
CA GLY A 325 -32.64 -19.70 -8.65
C GLY A 325 -31.85 -18.67 -9.45
N LEU A 326 -30.59 -19.01 -9.75
CA LEU A 326 -29.70 -18.20 -10.58
C LEU A 326 -30.25 -18.12 -12.01
N VAL A 327 -30.31 -16.91 -12.55
CA VAL A 327 -30.73 -16.63 -13.94
C VAL A 327 -29.56 -16.07 -14.75
N PRO A 328 -29.54 -16.29 -16.08
CA PRO A 328 -28.51 -15.70 -16.94
C PRO A 328 -28.55 -14.17 -16.90
N ALA A 329 -27.37 -13.53 -16.96
CA ALA A 329 -27.25 -12.08 -17.06
C ALA A 329 -27.53 -11.57 -18.49
N ASP A 330 -28.68 -11.91 -19.06
CA ASP A 330 -29.16 -11.38 -20.34
C ASP A 330 -30.00 -10.10 -20.17
N GLU A 331 -30.31 -9.43 -21.27
CA GLU A 331 -31.01 -8.15 -21.27
C GLU A 331 -32.40 -8.23 -20.62
N ALA A 332 -33.13 -9.34 -20.82
CA ALA A 332 -34.46 -9.51 -20.28
C ALA A 332 -34.43 -9.65 -18.75
N HIS A 333 -33.57 -10.52 -18.22
CA HIS A 333 -33.43 -10.70 -16.78
C HIS A 333 -32.83 -9.46 -16.10
N ARG A 334 -31.96 -8.70 -16.78
CA ARG A 334 -31.45 -7.42 -16.26
C ARG A 334 -32.56 -6.38 -16.13
N ALA A 335 -33.40 -6.22 -17.15
CA ALA A 335 -34.55 -5.31 -17.08
C ALA A 335 -35.53 -5.72 -15.96
N ASP A 336 -35.78 -7.01 -15.79
CA ASP A 336 -36.65 -7.54 -14.74
C ASP A 336 -36.05 -7.33 -13.34
N ALA A 337 -34.74 -7.53 -13.21
CA ALA A 337 -34.01 -7.28 -11.96
C ALA A 337 -34.04 -5.80 -11.58
N VAL A 338 -33.88 -4.88 -12.53
CA VAL A 338 -34.00 -3.43 -12.28
C VAL A 338 -35.41 -3.10 -11.78
N ARG A 339 -36.46 -3.67 -12.38
CA ARG A 339 -37.84 -3.48 -11.90
C ARG A 339 -38.04 -4.02 -10.48
N PHE A 340 -37.47 -5.18 -10.17
CA PHE A 340 -37.49 -5.75 -8.81
C PHE A 340 -36.80 -4.81 -7.81
N LEU A 341 -35.60 -4.30 -8.15
CA LEU A 341 -34.83 -3.39 -7.30
C LEU A 341 -35.58 -2.08 -7.03
N GLN A 342 -36.16 -1.46 -8.07
CA GLN A 342 -36.94 -0.23 -7.95
C GLN A 342 -38.23 -0.40 -7.14
N GLY A 343 -38.75 -1.63 -7.05
CA GLY A 343 -39.91 -1.98 -6.24
C GLY A 343 -39.61 -2.21 -4.75
N LEU A 344 -38.33 -2.24 -4.35
CA LEU A 344 -37.95 -2.49 -2.96
C LEU A 344 -38.35 -1.33 -2.04
N LEU A 345 -38.86 -1.68 -0.86
CA LEU A 345 -39.29 -0.74 0.17
C LEU A 345 -38.68 -1.12 1.52
N ALA A 346 -38.08 -0.15 2.19
CA ALA A 346 -37.43 -0.37 3.49
C ALA A 346 -38.46 -0.46 4.64
N ALA A 347 -38.62 -1.65 5.20
CA ALA A 347 -39.55 -1.93 6.27
C ALA A 347 -39.15 -3.17 7.11
N GLY A 348 -39.69 -3.22 8.33
CA GLY A 348 -39.54 -4.39 9.19
C GLY A 348 -38.19 -4.48 9.90
N LYS A 349 -37.87 -5.70 10.31
CA LYS A 349 -36.67 -6.07 11.07
C LYS A 349 -35.57 -6.56 10.14
N THR A 350 -34.51 -7.15 10.70
CA THR A 350 -33.32 -7.61 9.97
C THR A 350 -33.05 -9.07 10.35
N ASN A 351 -33.41 -10.02 9.48
CA ASN A 351 -33.16 -11.45 9.67
C ASN A 351 -31.96 -11.94 8.84
N ILE A 352 -30.76 -11.67 9.36
CA ILE A 352 -29.49 -12.04 8.69
C ILE A 352 -29.35 -13.56 8.57
N SER A 353 -29.80 -14.31 9.57
CA SER A 353 -29.66 -15.77 9.60
C SER A 353 -30.38 -16.45 8.43
N GLU A 354 -31.61 -16.04 8.15
CA GLU A 354 -32.40 -16.55 7.04
C GLU A 354 -31.88 -16.04 5.70
N ALA A 355 -31.44 -14.78 5.63
CA ALA A 355 -30.86 -14.20 4.43
C ALA A 355 -29.56 -14.94 4.01
N LEU A 356 -28.68 -15.27 4.95
CA LEU A 356 -27.48 -16.06 4.68
C LEU A 356 -27.82 -17.47 4.21
N ALA A 357 -28.74 -18.16 4.90
CA ALA A 357 -29.21 -19.48 4.49
C ALA A 357 -29.80 -19.45 3.07
N ALA A 358 -30.59 -18.43 2.75
CA ALA A 358 -31.18 -18.21 1.44
C ALA A 358 -30.13 -17.93 0.36
N SER A 359 -29.11 -17.13 0.67
CA SER A 359 -28.05 -16.74 -0.26
C SER A 359 -27.10 -17.89 -0.58
N LEU A 360 -26.91 -18.79 0.38
CA LEU A 360 -26.04 -19.95 0.28
C LEU A 360 -26.76 -21.18 -0.29
N ALA A 361 -28.09 -21.16 -0.36
CA ALA A 361 -28.87 -22.26 -0.94
C ALA A 361 -28.43 -22.58 -2.37
N GLY A 362 -28.12 -23.85 -2.65
CA GLY A 362 -27.54 -24.30 -3.93
C GLY A 362 -26.07 -24.70 -3.79
N GLN A 363 -25.46 -25.18 -4.88
CA GLN A 363 -24.06 -25.63 -4.91
C GLN A 363 -23.29 -24.85 -5.97
N ALA A 364 -22.03 -24.52 -5.70
CA ALA A 364 -21.18 -23.94 -6.75
C ALA A 364 -20.85 -25.01 -7.78
N GLU A 365 -20.91 -24.63 -9.05
CA GLU A 365 -20.54 -25.47 -10.18
C GLU A 365 -19.02 -25.45 -10.37
N ALA A 366 -18.41 -26.59 -10.70
CA ALA A 366 -16.97 -26.64 -10.93
C ALA A 366 -16.58 -25.71 -12.10
N GLY A 367 -15.56 -24.86 -11.89
CA GLY A 367 -15.11 -23.89 -12.89
C GLY A 367 -15.93 -22.60 -12.96
N ARG A 368 -16.98 -22.44 -12.14
CA ARG A 368 -17.75 -21.21 -12.00
C ARG A 368 -17.69 -20.72 -10.55
N PRO A 369 -16.88 -19.70 -10.23
CA PRO A 369 -16.83 -19.19 -8.86
C PRO A 369 -18.21 -18.65 -8.46
N ARG A 370 -18.66 -19.04 -7.27
CA ARG A 370 -19.91 -18.56 -6.67
C ARG A 370 -19.61 -17.49 -5.63
N LEU A 371 -20.28 -16.36 -5.74
CA LEU A 371 -20.05 -15.18 -4.93
C LEU A 371 -21.37 -14.71 -4.31
N VAL A 372 -21.34 -14.35 -3.04
CA VAL A 372 -22.43 -13.66 -2.35
C VAL A 372 -21.94 -12.27 -1.97
N LEU A 373 -22.61 -11.22 -2.46
CA LEU A 373 -22.45 -9.87 -1.94
C LEU A 373 -23.59 -9.62 -0.95
N PHE A 374 -23.24 -9.38 0.30
CA PHE A 374 -24.18 -9.20 1.39
C PHE A 374 -24.14 -7.75 1.88
N LEU A 375 -25.17 -6.96 1.60
CA LEU A 375 -25.24 -5.54 1.90
C LEU A 375 -26.21 -5.31 3.06
N THR A 376 -25.74 -4.72 4.16
CA THR A 376 -26.55 -4.44 5.36
C THR A 376 -26.03 -3.22 6.11
N ASP A 377 -26.92 -2.50 6.81
CA ASP A 377 -26.56 -1.33 7.63
C ASP A 377 -26.58 -1.59 9.14
N GLY A 378 -26.79 -2.83 9.59
CA GLY A 378 -27.05 -3.08 11.00
C GLY A 378 -26.85 -4.49 11.50
N THR A 379 -27.30 -4.69 12.74
CA THR A 379 -27.24 -5.94 13.49
C THR A 379 -28.53 -6.75 13.31
N PRO A 380 -28.49 -8.08 13.48
CA PRO A 380 -29.70 -8.90 13.38
C PRO A 380 -30.73 -8.49 14.45
N THR A 381 -31.98 -8.29 14.04
CA THR A 381 -33.10 -7.93 14.93
C THR A 381 -34.29 -8.89 14.84
N ALA A 382 -34.21 -9.88 13.95
CA ALA A 382 -35.14 -11.00 13.82
C ALA A 382 -34.38 -12.30 13.51
N GLY A 383 -35.03 -13.45 13.74
CA GLY A 383 -34.40 -14.76 13.59
C GLY A 383 -33.38 -15.05 14.70
N GLU A 384 -32.27 -15.69 14.36
CA GLU A 384 -31.14 -15.83 15.27
C GLU A 384 -30.40 -14.49 15.39
N LEU A 385 -30.15 -14.07 16.63
CA LEU A 385 -29.58 -12.76 16.96
C LEU A 385 -28.12 -12.87 17.39
N ALA A 386 -27.67 -14.05 17.85
CA ALA A 386 -26.31 -14.27 18.32
C ALA A 386 -25.35 -14.47 17.13
N PRO A 387 -24.37 -13.56 16.92
CA PRO A 387 -23.47 -13.64 15.76
C PRO A 387 -22.74 -14.99 15.63
N ASP A 388 -22.25 -15.54 16.74
CA ASP A 388 -21.56 -16.85 16.75
C ASP A 388 -22.44 -17.98 16.23
N ARG A 389 -23.75 -17.94 16.51
CA ARG A 389 -24.71 -18.96 16.04
C ARG A 389 -25.08 -18.76 14.58
N ILE A 390 -25.18 -17.51 14.13
CA ILE A 390 -25.38 -17.18 12.71
C ILE A 390 -24.19 -17.72 11.90
N LEU A 391 -22.96 -17.46 12.36
CA LEU A 391 -21.73 -17.94 11.72
C LEU A 391 -21.61 -19.46 11.75
N ALA A 392 -22.03 -20.12 12.84
CA ALA A 392 -22.07 -21.58 12.91
C ALA A 392 -23.04 -22.22 11.91
N GLY A 393 -24.05 -21.47 11.45
CA GLY A 393 -24.97 -21.89 10.38
C GLY A 393 -24.38 -21.79 8.97
N VAL A 394 -23.23 -21.13 8.80
CA VAL A 394 -22.55 -21.02 7.50
C VAL A 394 -21.69 -22.28 7.28
N PRO A 395 -21.91 -23.04 6.20
CA PRO A 395 -21.18 -24.28 5.95
C PRO A 395 -19.67 -24.02 5.78
N ALA A 396 -18.87 -24.69 6.61
CA ALA A 396 -17.41 -24.63 6.53
C ALA A 396 -16.89 -25.34 5.27
N GLY A 397 -15.90 -24.75 4.59
CA GLY A 397 -15.25 -25.36 3.42
C GLY A 397 -16.04 -25.29 2.11
N GLY A 398 -17.06 -24.43 2.04
CA GLY A 398 -17.81 -24.20 0.80
C GLY A 398 -16.97 -23.48 -0.28
N SER A 399 -17.28 -23.75 -1.55
CA SER A 399 -16.72 -23.09 -2.73
C SER A 399 -17.35 -21.71 -3.04
N THR A 400 -18.10 -21.15 -2.08
CA THR A 400 -18.78 -19.86 -2.20
C THR A 400 -18.05 -18.82 -1.36
N ALA A 401 -17.62 -17.72 -1.98
CA ALA A 401 -17.05 -16.59 -1.26
C ALA A 401 -18.15 -15.59 -0.87
N ILE A 402 -18.12 -15.11 0.37
CA ILE A 402 -19.07 -14.13 0.89
C ILE A 402 -18.33 -12.81 1.12
N PHE A 403 -18.84 -11.72 0.56
CA PHE A 403 -18.35 -10.36 0.74
C PHE A 403 -19.41 -9.56 1.46
N ALA A 404 -19.16 -9.23 2.73
CA ALA A 404 -20.05 -8.39 3.52
C ALA A 404 -19.68 -6.91 3.34
N LEU A 405 -20.67 -6.09 2.98
CA LEU A 405 -20.54 -4.67 2.74
C LEU A 405 -21.46 -3.92 3.72
N GLY A 406 -20.83 -3.20 4.65
CA GLY A 406 -21.54 -2.34 5.58
C GLY A 406 -22.01 -1.06 4.91
N VAL A 407 -23.30 -0.73 5.04
CA VAL A 407 -23.88 0.51 4.51
C VAL A 407 -24.04 1.53 5.63
N GLY A 408 -23.37 2.67 5.55
CA GLY A 408 -23.39 3.69 6.61
C GLY A 408 -22.40 3.40 7.74
N HIS A 409 -22.66 3.93 8.94
CA HIS A 409 -21.72 3.92 10.07
C HIS A 409 -22.20 3.07 11.26
N ASP A 410 -23.36 2.40 11.12
CA ASP A 410 -24.05 1.69 12.21
C ASP A 410 -23.74 0.17 12.23
N VAL A 411 -22.68 -0.25 11.52
CA VAL A 411 -22.28 -1.65 11.42
C VAL A 411 -21.32 -2.06 12.55
N ASN A 412 -21.41 -3.32 12.98
CA ASN A 412 -20.46 -3.91 13.91
C ASN A 412 -19.19 -4.29 13.14
N ALA A 413 -18.22 -3.37 13.08
CA ALA A 413 -16.98 -3.47 12.32
C ALA A 413 -15.91 -4.34 12.99
#